data_AF-A0A2V6D5P6-F1
#
_entry.id   AF-A0A2V6D5P6-F1
#
_cell.length_a   1.000
_cell.length_b   1.000
_cell.length_c   1.000
_cell.angle_alpha   90.00
_cell.angle_beta   90.00
_cell.angle_gamma   90.00
#
_symmetry.space_group_name_H-M   'P 1'
#
loop_
_entity.id
_entity.type
_entity.pdbx_description
1 polymer ?
#
loop_
_entity_poly.entity_id
_entity_poly.type
_entity_poly.pdbx_seq_one_letter_code
_entity_poly.pdbx_strand_id
1 'polypeptide(L)'
;AHTTVRIFDALPQQAVFASPQRGNPRWRSFPPARAEVFIDDEGDVALRANGEYLGSFARNWIIPLGFHPFQFGLTPHTPRLRCGRVIVQRRAWTVSIEEMGAGNFSGLSRDLILGVERLRAAKDLPRFVYIRPTEQALRRSGAEGRDKDTKPVFIDLESYLFLEIFHRWLTKSGELEITEMLPAPDDLWWREADGRRTFELRTLMIPR
;
A
#
# COMPACT_ATOMS: atom_id res chain seq x y z
N ALA A 1 10.01 -32.98 -5.66
CA ALA A 1 9.39 -33.27 -4.35
C ALA A 1 8.85 -31.96 -3.79
N HIS A 2 7.57 -31.88 -3.48
CA HIS A 2 6.97 -30.69 -2.86
C HIS A 2 6.63 -31.03 -1.41
N THR A 3 7.23 -30.30 -0.47
CA THR A 3 6.85 -30.35 0.95
C THR A 3 5.81 -29.27 1.19
N THR A 4 4.60 -29.68 1.55
CA THR A 4 3.55 -28.75 1.97
C THR A 4 3.70 -28.48 3.46
N VAL A 5 4.12 -27.27 3.84
CA VAL A 5 4.14 -26.82 5.23
C VAL A 5 2.78 -26.24 5.58
N ARG A 6 2.03 -26.91 6.47
CA ARG A 6 0.80 -26.38 7.06
C ARG A 6 1.13 -25.44 8.22
N ILE A 7 1.70 -24.27 7.91
CA ILE A 7 2.25 -23.30 8.88
C ILE A 7 1.27 -22.97 10.03
N PHE A 8 0.00 -22.92 9.69
CA PHE A 8 -1.12 -22.61 10.58
C PHE A 8 -1.57 -23.75 11.49
N ASP A 9 -1.33 -25.00 11.10
CA ASP A 9 -1.53 -26.16 11.96
C ASP A 9 -0.32 -26.36 12.89
N ALA A 10 0.84 -25.83 12.51
CA ALA A 10 2.09 -25.98 13.26
C ALA A 10 2.26 -24.93 14.39
N LEU A 11 1.66 -23.75 14.27
CA LEU A 11 1.91 -22.60 15.19
C LEU A 11 0.66 -21.99 15.85
N PRO A 12 -0.35 -22.75 16.32
CA PRO A 12 -1.59 -22.18 16.85
C PRO A 12 -1.40 -21.37 18.15
N GLN A 13 -0.30 -21.57 18.87
CA GLN A 13 0.02 -20.85 20.11
C GLN A 13 0.85 -19.58 19.91
N GLN A 14 1.44 -19.40 18.72
CA GLN A 14 2.33 -18.27 18.44
C GLN A 14 1.66 -17.14 17.65
N ALA A 15 0.44 -17.35 17.16
CA ALA A 15 -0.31 -16.36 16.38
C ALA A 15 -1.60 -15.96 17.10
N VAL A 16 -1.89 -14.65 17.13
CA VAL A 16 -3.18 -14.12 17.56
C VAL A 16 -3.96 -13.70 16.32
N PHE A 17 -5.17 -14.26 16.16
CA PHE A 17 -6.03 -13.95 15.02
C PHE A 17 -7.09 -12.91 15.39
N ALA A 18 -7.01 -11.73 14.80
CA ALA A 18 -7.99 -10.66 14.92
C ALA A 18 -8.58 -10.36 13.53
N SER A 19 -9.80 -10.82 13.27
CA SER A 19 -10.48 -10.65 11.98
C SER A 19 -12.01 -10.64 12.18
N PRO A 20 -12.77 -9.96 11.31
CA PRO A 20 -14.22 -10.10 11.26
C PRO A 20 -14.68 -11.51 10.79
N GLN A 21 -13.79 -12.29 10.17
CA GLN A 21 -14.08 -13.66 9.73
C GLN A 21 -13.88 -14.67 10.87
N ARG A 22 -14.64 -15.77 10.84
CA ARG A 22 -14.54 -16.84 11.83
C ARG A 22 -13.18 -17.55 11.70
N GLY A 23 -12.31 -17.34 12.67
CA GLY A 23 -11.00 -18.01 12.74
C GLY A 23 -11.14 -19.54 12.92
N ASN A 24 -10.03 -20.27 12.73
CA ASN A 24 -9.98 -21.69 13.05
C ASN A 24 -10.34 -21.89 14.53
N PRO A 25 -11.28 -22.79 14.88
CA PRO A 25 -11.69 -23.01 16.28
C PRO A 25 -10.53 -23.40 17.23
N ARG A 26 -9.44 -23.94 16.67
CA ARG A 26 -8.23 -24.32 17.43
C ARG A 26 -7.34 -23.12 17.78
N TRP A 27 -7.61 -21.94 17.25
CA TRP A 27 -6.79 -20.76 17.48
C TRP A 27 -7.38 -19.85 18.53
N ARG A 28 -6.49 -19.21 19.25
CA ARG A 28 -6.85 -18.10 20.12
C ARG A 28 -7.28 -16.90 19.26
N SER A 29 -8.55 -16.51 19.38
CA SER A 29 -9.15 -15.46 18.55
C SER A 29 -9.78 -14.38 19.43
N PHE A 30 -9.61 -13.13 19.04
CA PHE A 30 -10.23 -11.98 19.70
C PHE A 30 -11.08 -11.21 18.69
N PRO A 31 -12.35 -10.87 19.01
CA PRO A 31 -13.14 -9.98 18.16
C PRO A 31 -12.44 -8.61 18.05
N PRO A 32 -12.35 -8.01 16.85
CA PRO A 32 -11.73 -6.68 16.70
C PRO A 32 -12.33 -5.62 17.62
N ALA A 33 -13.64 -5.67 17.86
CA ALA A 33 -14.35 -4.75 18.76
C ALA A 33 -13.94 -4.85 20.24
N ARG A 34 -13.20 -5.88 20.63
CA ARG A 34 -12.67 -6.08 21.98
C ARG A 34 -11.16 -5.81 22.08
N ALA A 35 -10.53 -5.46 20.97
CA ALA A 35 -9.12 -5.15 20.90
C ALA A 35 -8.93 -3.64 20.84
N GLU A 36 -7.93 -3.16 21.56
CA GLU A 36 -7.50 -1.77 21.60
C GLU A 36 -6.09 -1.68 21.02
N VAL A 37 -5.87 -0.66 20.19
CA VAL A 37 -4.55 -0.27 19.74
C VAL A 37 -3.97 0.72 20.74
N PHE A 38 -2.77 0.47 21.22
CA PHE A 38 -2.08 1.35 22.16
C PHE A 38 -0.61 1.50 21.78
N ILE A 39 0.03 2.52 22.34
CA ILE A 39 1.48 2.74 22.25
C ILE A 39 2.04 2.39 23.63
N ASP A 40 3.01 1.48 23.71
CA ASP A 40 3.67 1.14 24.97
C ASP A 40 4.74 2.19 25.37
N ASP A 41 5.34 2.01 26.55
CA ASP A 41 6.30 2.95 27.10
C ASP A 41 7.59 3.04 26.25
N GLU A 42 7.86 2.02 25.43
CA GLU A 42 8.95 1.96 24.46
C GLU A 42 8.59 2.56 23.08
N GLY A 43 7.35 3.04 22.91
CA GLY A 43 6.86 3.63 21.67
C GLY A 43 6.43 2.63 20.59
N ASP A 44 6.27 1.35 20.93
CA ASP A 44 5.78 0.34 20.02
C ASP A 44 4.25 0.40 19.89
N VAL A 45 3.74 0.22 18.67
CA VAL A 45 2.31 0.18 18.42
C VAL A 45 1.85 -1.26 18.55
N ALA A 46 0.99 -1.54 19.52
CA ALA A 46 0.58 -2.88 19.87
C ALA A 46 -0.92 -3.00 20.07
N LEU A 47 -1.38 -4.25 20.15
CA LEU A 47 -2.76 -4.60 20.40
C LEU A 47 -2.90 -5.17 21.82
N ARG A 48 -3.95 -4.79 22.54
CA ARG A 48 -4.37 -5.43 23.80
C ARG A 48 -5.86 -5.75 23.80
N ALA A 49 -6.27 -6.74 24.59
CA ALA A 49 -7.69 -6.99 24.87
C ALA A 49 -7.85 -7.43 26.32
N ASN A 50 -8.80 -6.83 27.05
CA ASN A 50 -9.05 -7.11 28.47
C ASN A 50 -7.77 -7.01 29.35
N GLY A 51 -6.91 -6.03 29.05
CA GLY A 51 -5.63 -5.84 29.77
C GLY A 51 -4.51 -6.80 29.35
N GLU A 52 -4.78 -7.75 28.46
CA GLU A 52 -3.78 -8.67 27.94
C GLU A 52 -3.10 -8.15 26.68
N TYR A 53 -1.77 -8.20 26.64
CA TYR A 53 -0.97 -7.90 25.46
C TYR A 53 -1.17 -8.97 24.37
N LEU A 54 -1.69 -8.56 23.22
CA LEU A 54 -1.97 -9.44 22.07
C LEU A 54 -0.85 -9.43 21.03
N GLY A 55 0.06 -8.46 21.10
CA GLY A 55 1.23 -8.41 20.23
C GLY A 55 1.52 -7.05 19.63
N SER A 56 2.78 -6.85 19.28
CA SER A 56 3.26 -5.69 18.55
C SER A 56 2.91 -5.80 17.06
N PHE A 57 2.46 -4.70 16.47
CA PHE A 57 2.31 -4.63 15.01
C PHE A 57 3.65 -4.65 14.28
N ALA A 58 4.71 -4.14 14.90
CA ALA A 58 6.03 -4.10 14.30
C ALA A 58 6.81 -5.41 14.50
N ARG A 59 6.60 -6.13 15.61
CA ARG A 59 7.45 -7.25 16.04
C ARG A 59 6.81 -8.64 15.90
N ASN A 60 5.48 -8.76 15.99
CA ASN A 60 4.80 -10.06 15.83
C ASN A 60 4.54 -10.40 14.35
N TRP A 61 5.63 -10.56 13.60
CA TRP A 61 5.67 -10.85 12.16
C TRP A 61 5.40 -12.32 11.81
N ILE A 62 4.40 -12.94 12.42
CA ILE A 62 3.88 -14.21 11.86
C ILE A 62 2.86 -13.79 10.80
N ILE A 63 3.31 -13.71 9.55
CA ILE A 63 2.47 -13.49 8.36
C ILE A 63 2.24 -14.85 7.70
N PRO A 64 1.20 -15.58 8.09
CA PRO A 64 0.76 -16.72 7.33
C PRO A 64 -0.28 -16.16 6.34
N LEU A 65 0.05 -16.14 5.05
CA LEU A 65 -0.73 -15.53 3.95
C LEU A 65 -0.78 -13.99 3.94
N GLY A 66 0.13 -13.34 3.23
CA GLY A 66 -0.14 -12.11 2.46
C GLY A 66 -0.77 -10.89 3.15
N PHE A 67 -0.90 -10.88 4.47
CA PHE A 67 -1.36 -9.72 5.21
C PHE A 67 -0.21 -8.71 5.25
N HIS A 68 -0.30 -7.69 4.41
CA HIS A 68 0.46 -6.47 4.62
C HIS A 68 -0.03 -5.85 5.92
N PRO A 69 0.82 -5.77 6.96
CA PRO A 69 0.41 -5.27 8.25
C PRO A 69 0.15 -3.76 8.08
N PHE A 70 -1.14 -3.38 8.16
CA PHE A 70 -1.64 -2.01 8.33
C PHE A 70 -1.23 -1.00 7.24
N GLN A 71 -2.17 -0.66 6.35
CA GLN A 71 -2.08 0.59 5.63
C GLN A 71 -2.59 1.71 6.54
N PHE A 72 -1.71 2.63 6.92
CA PHE A 72 -2.09 3.85 7.62
C PHE A 72 -2.49 4.88 6.57
N GLY A 73 -3.78 5.15 6.41
CA GLY A 73 -4.27 6.14 5.45
C GLY A 73 -4.52 7.48 6.13
N LEU A 74 -3.76 8.51 5.74
CA LEU A 74 -4.10 9.91 5.98
C LEU A 74 -4.49 10.55 4.64
N THR A 75 -5.74 10.97 4.53
CA THR A 75 -6.24 11.72 3.37
C THR A 75 -6.08 13.23 3.65
N PRO A 76 -5.65 14.04 2.68
CA PRO A 76 -5.33 13.69 1.28
C PRO A 76 -3.88 13.26 1.06
N HIS A 77 -3.03 13.28 2.10
CA HIS A 77 -1.61 12.96 1.99
C HIS A 77 -1.14 12.17 3.22
N THR A 78 -0.46 11.06 2.95
CA THR A 78 0.23 10.26 3.95
C THR A 78 1.74 10.44 3.80
N PRO A 79 2.46 10.86 4.86
CA PRO A 79 3.91 10.95 4.81
C PRO A 79 4.56 9.56 4.73
N ARG A 80 5.83 9.53 4.33
CA ARG A 80 6.62 8.29 4.37
C ARG A 80 6.79 7.84 5.82
N LEU A 81 6.37 6.61 6.13
CA LEU A 81 6.52 6.03 7.46
C LEU A 81 7.76 5.14 7.52
N ARG A 82 8.53 5.26 8.60
CA ARG A 82 9.79 4.52 8.81
C ARG A 82 9.85 3.92 10.20
N CYS A 83 10.42 2.73 10.30
CA CYS A 83 10.90 2.14 11.55
C CYS A 83 12.42 1.99 11.45
N GLY A 84 13.15 2.90 12.11
CA GLY A 84 14.59 3.05 11.90
C GLY A 84 14.94 3.28 10.42
N ARG A 85 15.73 2.37 9.85
CA ARG A 85 16.12 2.44 8.42
C ARG A 85 15.10 1.81 7.48
N VAL A 86 14.15 1.04 8.00
CA VAL A 86 13.12 0.34 7.22
C VAL A 86 11.99 1.30 6.88
N ILE A 87 11.60 1.31 5.62
CA ILE A 87 10.42 2.06 5.15
C ILE A 87 9.24 1.10 5.24
N VAL A 88 8.33 1.38 6.17
CA VAL A 88 7.15 0.54 6.41
C VAL A 88 5.97 0.96 5.53
N GLN A 89 5.93 2.25 5.14
CA GLN A 89 4.97 2.76 4.16
C GLN A 89 5.59 3.90 3.34
N ARG A 90 5.36 3.88 2.03
CA ARG A 90 5.78 4.94 1.11
C ARG A 90 4.87 6.18 1.25
N ARG A 91 5.39 7.36 0.89
CA ARG A 91 4.57 8.57 0.75
C ARG A 91 3.44 8.30 -0.23
N ALA A 92 2.23 8.71 0.14
CA ALA A 92 1.02 8.48 -0.65
C ALA A 92 0.11 9.71 -0.66
N TRP A 93 -0.68 9.85 -1.71
CA TRP A 93 -1.65 10.92 -1.89
C TRP A 93 -2.94 10.37 -2.47
N THR A 94 -4.04 11.04 -2.21
CA THR A 94 -5.30 10.84 -2.93
C THR A 94 -5.49 11.95 -3.96
N VAL A 95 -5.92 11.58 -5.16
CA VAL A 95 -6.26 12.52 -6.24
C VAL A 95 -7.64 12.16 -6.77
N SER A 96 -8.54 13.13 -6.84
CA SER A 96 -9.83 12.98 -7.51
C SER A 96 -9.86 13.64 -8.89
N ILE A 97 -10.80 13.22 -9.74
CA ILE A 97 -10.96 13.77 -11.08
C ILE A 97 -11.32 15.27 -11.06
N GLU A 98 -12.03 15.72 -10.03
CA GLU A 98 -12.40 17.12 -9.86
C GLU A 98 -11.17 18.03 -9.70
N GLU A 99 -10.08 17.50 -9.13
CA GLU A 99 -8.83 18.24 -8.95
C GLU A 99 -8.09 18.54 -10.27
N MET A 100 -8.44 17.86 -11.37
CA MET A 100 -7.92 18.21 -12.70
C MET A 100 -8.47 19.55 -13.22
N GLY A 101 -9.60 20.01 -12.67
CA GLY A 101 -10.30 21.22 -13.09
C GLY A 101 -11.02 21.06 -14.43
N ALA A 102 -11.56 22.17 -14.94
CA ALA A 102 -12.21 22.20 -16.24
C ALA A 102 -11.18 22.22 -17.38
N GLY A 103 -11.41 21.46 -18.44
CA GLY A 103 -10.55 21.42 -19.62
C GLY A 103 -10.89 20.27 -20.55
N ASN A 104 -10.35 20.30 -21.78
CA ASN A 104 -10.45 19.17 -22.69
C ASN A 104 -9.25 18.25 -22.51
N PHE A 105 -9.45 17.11 -21.85
CA PHE A 105 -8.40 16.13 -21.58
C PHE A 105 -8.41 14.92 -22.55
N SER A 106 -8.99 15.09 -23.75
CA SER A 106 -8.98 14.04 -24.77
C SER A 106 -7.61 13.92 -25.44
N GLY A 107 -7.07 12.70 -25.46
CA GLY A 107 -5.73 12.40 -26.00
C GLY A 107 -4.64 13.26 -25.36
N LEU A 108 -3.53 13.45 -26.08
CA LEU A 108 -2.46 14.34 -25.67
C LEU A 108 -2.82 15.81 -25.94
N SER A 109 -3.56 16.43 -25.02
CA SER A 109 -3.94 17.84 -25.11
C SER A 109 -3.06 18.75 -24.26
N ARG A 110 -3.02 20.05 -24.62
CA ARG A 110 -2.39 21.09 -23.81
C ARG A 110 -3.01 21.16 -22.41
N ASP A 111 -4.33 21.03 -22.33
CA ASP A 111 -5.05 21.12 -21.06
C ASP A 111 -4.70 19.95 -20.15
N LEU A 112 -4.49 18.74 -20.70
CA LEU A 112 -4.03 17.58 -19.93
C LEU A 112 -2.66 17.83 -19.30
N ILE A 113 -1.70 18.31 -20.10
CA ILE A 113 -0.35 18.61 -19.61
C ILE A 113 -0.43 19.66 -18.49
N LEU A 114 -1.13 20.77 -18.72
CA LEU A 114 -1.25 21.83 -17.72
C LEU A 114 -2.03 21.40 -16.47
N GLY A 115 -3.05 20.56 -16.63
CA GLY A 115 -3.83 20.00 -15.53
C GLY A 115 -2.97 19.13 -14.63
N VAL A 116 -2.20 18.21 -15.22
CA VAL A 116 -1.29 17.36 -14.45
C VAL A 116 -0.16 18.17 -13.81
N GLU A 117 0.44 19.13 -14.51
CA GLU A 117 1.49 19.97 -13.91
C GLU A 117 0.98 20.83 -12.75
N ARG A 118 -0.24 21.38 -12.83
CA ARG A 118 -0.89 22.06 -11.70
C ARG A 118 -1.11 21.11 -10.52
N LEU A 119 -1.59 19.91 -10.78
CA LEU A 119 -1.81 18.88 -9.77
C LEU A 119 -0.49 18.48 -9.08
N ARG A 120 0.58 18.27 -9.87
CA ARG A 120 1.93 17.98 -9.36
C ARG A 120 2.43 19.08 -8.43
N ALA A 121 2.33 20.33 -8.86
CA ALA A 121 2.76 21.48 -8.08
C ALA A 121 1.94 21.63 -6.78
N ALA A 122 0.62 21.44 -6.85
CA ALA A 122 -0.26 21.58 -5.69
C ALA A 122 -0.03 20.52 -4.61
N LYS A 123 0.32 19.29 -5.00
CA LYS A 123 0.49 18.15 -4.07
C LYS A 123 1.96 17.77 -3.83
N ASP A 124 2.90 18.46 -4.47
CA ASP A 124 4.32 18.13 -4.44
C ASP A 124 4.56 16.66 -4.86
N LEU A 125 3.98 16.27 -6.01
CA LEU A 125 4.11 14.90 -6.53
C LEU A 125 5.48 14.70 -7.21
N PRO A 126 6.21 13.62 -6.89
CA PRO A 126 7.43 13.27 -7.60
C PRO A 126 7.10 12.86 -9.04
N ARG A 127 8.09 12.94 -9.93
CA ARG A 127 7.95 12.54 -11.35
C ARG A 127 7.48 11.09 -11.50
N PHE A 128 8.09 10.18 -10.75
CA PHE A 128 7.84 8.75 -10.86
C PHE A 128 6.95 8.27 -9.71
N VAL A 129 5.77 7.74 -10.07
CA VAL A 129 4.77 7.30 -9.11
C VAL A 129 4.16 5.97 -9.52
N TYR A 130 3.48 5.32 -8.57
CA TYR A 130 2.53 4.27 -8.86
C TYR A 130 1.12 4.73 -8.55
N ILE A 131 0.18 4.40 -9.42
CA ILE A 131 -1.25 4.70 -9.23
C ILE A 131 -2.06 3.43 -9.05
N ARG A 132 -3.11 3.50 -8.24
CA ARG A 132 -4.20 2.52 -8.22
C ARG A 132 -5.51 3.21 -7.83
N PRO A 133 -6.67 2.64 -8.13
CA PRO A 133 -7.93 3.12 -7.57
C PRO A 133 -7.90 3.03 -6.04
N THR A 134 -8.52 3.99 -5.35
CA THR A 134 -8.67 3.90 -3.90
C THR A 134 -9.59 2.74 -3.52
N GLU A 135 -9.51 2.26 -2.28
CA GLU A 135 -10.45 1.23 -1.82
C GLU A 135 -11.90 1.68 -2.01
N GLN A 136 -12.21 2.93 -1.70
CA GLN A 136 -13.55 3.50 -1.87
C GLN A 136 -14.01 3.51 -3.34
N ALA A 137 -13.10 3.71 -4.29
CA ALA A 137 -13.40 3.58 -5.72
C ALA A 137 -13.66 2.12 -6.12
N LEU A 138 -12.87 1.16 -5.58
CA LEU A 138 -13.05 -0.28 -5.84
C LEU A 138 -14.36 -0.84 -5.24
N ARG A 139 -14.81 -0.34 -4.09
CA ARG A 139 -16.10 -0.73 -3.50
C ARG A 139 -17.27 -0.36 -4.40
N ARG A 140 -17.22 0.84 -5.00
CA ARG A 140 -18.27 1.37 -5.88
C ARG A 140 -18.42 0.58 -7.18
N SER A 141 -17.34 -0.05 -7.66
CA SER A 141 -17.37 -0.86 -8.88
C SER A 141 -17.75 -2.33 -8.63
N GLY A 142 -17.96 -2.76 -7.37
CA GLY A 142 -18.28 -4.15 -7.04
C GLY A 142 -17.10 -5.12 -7.21
N ALA A 143 -15.88 -4.60 -7.31
CA ALA A 143 -14.68 -5.35 -7.69
C ALA A 143 -13.81 -5.79 -6.49
N GLU A 144 -14.39 -5.82 -5.28
CA GLU A 144 -13.64 -6.13 -4.05
C GLU A 144 -12.95 -7.51 -4.14
N GLY A 145 -11.62 -7.49 -3.95
CA GLY A 145 -10.81 -8.69 -3.70
C GLY A 145 -10.41 -9.54 -4.92
N ARG A 146 -10.80 -9.18 -6.15
CA ARG A 146 -10.45 -9.95 -7.37
C ARG A 146 -9.98 -9.12 -8.57
N ASP A 147 -9.86 -7.81 -8.43
CA ASP A 147 -9.57 -6.96 -9.58
C ASP A 147 -8.08 -6.89 -9.91
N LYS A 148 -7.75 -7.04 -11.20
CA LYS A 148 -6.41 -6.73 -11.74
C LYS A 148 -6.07 -5.25 -11.50
N ASP A 149 -7.09 -4.41 -11.37
CA ASP A 149 -6.98 -2.98 -11.07
C ASP A 149 -6.46 -2.69 -9.65
N THR A 150 -6.29 -3.71 -8.80
CA THR A 150 -5.61 -3.55 -7.51
C THR A 150 -4.09 -3.41 -7.65
N LYS A 151 -3.49 -3.86 -8.76
CA LYS A 151 -2.03 -3.79 -8.96
C LYS A 151 -1.63 -2.35 -9.30
N PRO A 152 -0.70 -1.75 -8.53
CA PRO A 152 -0.24 -0.40 -8.84
C PRO A 152 0.42 -0.33 -10.22
N VAL A 153 0.05 0.69 -11.00
CA VAL A 153 0.59 0.97 -12.34
C VAL A 153 1.65 2.06 -12.23
N PHE A 154 2.83 1.80 -12.78
CA PHE A 154 3.90 2.81 -12.87
C PHE A 154 3.51 3.94 -13.84
N ILE A 155 3.75 5.18 -13.43
CA ILE A 155 3.52 6.39 -14.21
C ILE A 155 4.75 7.29 -14.11
N ASP A 156 5.26 7.72 -15.27
CA ASP A 156 6.17 8.86 -15.39
C ASP A 156 5.35 10.10 -15.76
N LEU A 157 5.20 11.03 -14.80
CA LEU A 157 4.41 12.24 -14.98
C LEU A 157 5.05 13.28 -15.93
N GLU A 158 6.23 13.01 -16.49
CA GLU A 158 6.82 13.82 -17.58
C GLU A 158 6.71 13.14 -18.95
N SER A 159 6.14 11.94 -19.02
CA SER A 159 5.90 11.23 -20.27
C SER A 159 4.47 11.43 -20.74
N TYR A 160 4.30 12.01 -21.92
CA TYR A 160 3.01 12.28 -22.54
C TYR A 160 2.10 11.04 -22.66
N LEU A 161 2.68 9.89 -22.99
CA LEU A 161 1.92 8.62 -23.06
C LEU A 161 1.38 8.24 -21.67
N PHE A 162 2.19 8.42 -20.63
CA PHE A 162 1.78 8.11 -19.27
C PHE A 162 0.77 9.12 -18.71
N LEU A 163 0.78 10.38 -19.18
CA LEU A 163 -0.26 11.36 -18.83
C LEU A 163 -1.65 10.92 -19.31
N GLU A 164 -1.75 10.40 -20.53
CA GLU A 164 -3.01 9.88 -21.04
C GLU A 164 -3.48 8.65 -20.25
N ILE A 165 -2.56 7.75 -19.89
CA ILE A 165 -2.86 6.58 -19.07
C ILE A 165 -3.37 7.04 -17.70
N PHE A 166 -2.64 7.95 -17.04
CA PHE A 166 -3.01 8.54 -15.77
C PHE A 166 -4.42 9.12 -15.80
N HIS A 167 -4.72 9.96 -16.80
CA HIS A 167 -6.04 10.57 -16.93
C HIS A 167 -7.13 9.52 -17.18
N ARG A 168 -6.90 8.51 -18.04
CA ARG A 168 -7.87 7.43 -18.27
C ARG A 168 -8.20 6.65 -16.99
N TRP A 169 -7.19 6.34 -16.17
CA TRP A 169 -7.39 5.72 -14.87
C TRP A 169 -8.22 6.62 -13.94
N LEU A 170 -7.89 7.91 -13.87
CA LEU A 170 -8.59 8.86 -13.03
C LEU A 170 -10.05 9.06 -13.46
N THR A 171 -10.32 9.16 -14.77
CA THR A 171 -11.68 9.21 -15.32
C THR A 171 -12.47 7.93 -15.01
N LYS A 172 -11.85 6.76 -15.15
CA LYS A 172 -12.50 5.46 -14.90
C LYS A 172 -12.87 5.28 -13.43
N SER A 173 -11.97 5.61 -12.53
CA SER A 173 -12.12 5.33 -11.10
C SER A 173 -12.70 6.50 -10.29
N GLY A 174 -12.70 7.71 -10.85
CA GLY A 174 -13.08 8.95 -10.18
C GLY A 174 -12.04 9.44 -9.16
N GLU A 175 -11.33 8.51 -8.52
CA GLU A 175 -10.31 8.80 -7.52
C GLU A 175 -9.20 7.74 -7.56
N LEU A 176 -7.96 8.20 -7.40
CA LEU A 176 -6.76 7.36 -7.38
C LEU A 176 -5.96 7.60 -6.09
N GLU A 177 -5.39 6.52 -5.56
CA GLU A 177 -4.24 6.58 -4.67
C GLU A 177 -2.97 6.65 -5.54
N ILE A 178 -2.14 7.65 -5.27
CA ILE A 178 -0.81 7.81 -5.84
C ILE A 178 0.20 7.49 -4.76
N THR A 179 1.21 6.68 -5.06
CA THR A 179 2.32 6.38 -4.17
C THR A 179 3.64 6.72 -4.84
N GLU A 180 4.61 7.22 -4.09
CA GLU A 180 5.94 7.51 -4.63
C GLU A 180 6.60 6.23 -5.17
N MET A 181 7.38 6.34 -6.26
CA MET A 181 8.30 5.27 -6.64
C MET A 181 9.51 5.30 -5.70
N LEU A 182 9.72 4.22 -4.95
CA LEU A 182 10.85 4.12 -4.03
C LEU A 182 11.40 2.68 -3.98
N PRO A 183 12.68 2.45 -4.36
CA PRO A 183 13.66 3.42 -4.87
C PRO A 183 13.24 4.09 -6.20
N ALA A 184 13.62 5.35 -6.40
CA ALA A 184 13.48 6.03 -7.68
C ALA A 184 14.42 5.41 -8.74
N PRO A 185 14.21 5.64 -10.05
CA PRO A 185 15.03 5.02 -11.11
C PRO A 185 16.54 5.25 -10.94
N ASP A 186 16.93 6.46 -10.52
CA ASP A 186 18.33 6.83 -10.28
C ASP A 186 18.89 6.30 -8.95
N ASP A 187 18.03 5.74 -8.10
CA ASP A 187 18.38 5.14 -6.81
C ASP A 187 18.34 3.60 -6.85
N LEU A 188 18.13 2.99 -8.02
CA LEU A 188 18.17 1.53 -8.16
C LEU A 188 19.61 1.01 -7.93
N TRP A 189 19.73 0.02 -7.04
CA TRP A 189 21.02 -0.51 -6.58
C TRP A 189 21.61 -1.57 -7.51
N TRP A 190 20.77 -2.39 -8.14
CA TRP A 190 21.25 -3.45 -9.04
C TRP A 190 21.61 -2.85 -10.40
N ARG A 191 22.85 -3.05 -10.84
CA ARG A 191 23.39 -2.50 -12.09
C ARG A 191 23.89 -3.63 -12.97
N GLU A 192 23.49 -3.61 -14.23
CA GLU A 192 23.95 -4.46 -15.31
C GLU A 192 24.57 -3.60 -16.42
N ALA A 193 25.19 -4.25 -17.41
CA ALA A 193 25.92 -3.57 -18.48
C ALA A 193 25.04 -2.60 -19.30
N ASP A 194 23.74 -2.84 -19.37
CA ASP A 194 22.75 -2.06 -20.10
C ASP A 194 21.87 -1.18 -19.19
N GLY A 195 22.16 -1.11 -17.88
CA GLY A 195 21.50 -0.17 -16.97
C GLY A 195 21.07 -0.76 -15.63
N ARG A 196 20.19 -0.04 -14.94
CA ARG A 196 19.75 -0.38 -13.59
C ARG A 196 18.52 -1.31 -13.62
N ARG A 197 18.37 -2.15 -12.59
CA ARG A 197 17.26 -3.09 -12.44
C ARG A 197 16.48 -2.85 -11.17
N THR A 198 15.16 -3.02 -11.25
CA THR A 198 14.32 -3.24 -10.07
C THR A 198 14.51 -4.68 -9.62
N PHE A 199 14.52 -4.90 -8.30
CA PHE A 199 14.53 -6.24 -7.73
C PHE A 199 13.79 -6.25 -6.39
N GLU A 200 13.34 -7.42 -6.00
CA GLU A 200 12.68 -7.67 -4.72
C GLU A 200 13.43 -8.83 -4.04
N LEU A 201 13.80 -8.67 -2.77
CA LEU A 201 14.33 -9.75 -1.94
C LEU A 201 13.22 -10.24 -1.02
N ARG A 202 12.96 -11.54 -1.03
CA ARG A 202 12.03 -12.19 -0.11
C ARG A 202 12.83 -12.99 0.90
N THR A 203 12.62 -12.69 2.18
CA THR A 203 13.31 -13.36 3.29
C THR A 203 12.30 -13.86 4.31
N LEU A 204 12.62 -14.97 4.97
CA LEU A 204 11.91 -15.47 6.14
C LEU A 204 12.74 -15.13 7.38
N MET A 205 12.14 -14.40 8.33
CA MET A 205 12.76 -14.14 9.63
C MET A 205 12.09 -15.04 10.66
N ILE A 206 12.90 -15.78 11.42
CA ILE A 206 12.45 -16.57 12.57
C ILE A 206 12.90 -15.80 13.81
N PRO A 207 11.98 -15.16 14.55
CA PRO A 207 12.34 -14.50 15.81
C PRO A 207 12.96 -15.51 16.77
N ARG A 208 13.98 -15.10 17.53
CA ARG A 208 14.53 -15.88 18.64
C ARG A 208 13.81 -15.55 19.93
#